data_AF-A0AAE1PUL4-F1
#
_entry.id   AF-A0AAE1PUL4-F1
#
_cell.length_a   1.000
_cell.length_b   1.000
_cell.length_c   1.000
_cell.angle_alpha   90.00
_cell.angle_beta   90.00
_cell.angle_gamma   90.00
#
_symmetry.space_group_name_H-M   'P 1'
#
loop_
_entity.id
_entity.type
_entity.pdbx_description
1 polymer ?
#
loop_
_entity_poly.entity_id
_entity_poly.type
_entity_poly.pdbx_seq_one_letter_code
_entity_poly.pdbx_strand_id
1 'polypeptide(L)'
;MAAARSLESEQVVSYVVYGKFPNAYYKGLEKLVYEVPKFYPGWSMRVHLNWTQDNLRDWACALACNNSHLDICDVQNLPGIGNISESYAVTWRFSVMGDPLVNRYIVRDSDAPLIQREVDAVNEWISLGTCFHTMRDHTAHHHLVLAGMWGGCNYWQPSKNKKIRTTLFQSQKIYGGEQNALAMKIRAFMTQNDRNSCSQ
;
A
#
# COMPACT_ATOMS: atom_id res chain seq x y z
N MET A 1 1.09 12.69 -27.03
CA MET A 1 0.26 13.60 -26.20
C MET A 1 -0.13 12.84 -24.95
N ALA A 2 0.48 13.16 -23.81
CA ALA A 2 0.08 12.57 -22.54
C ALA A 2 -1.28 13.18 -22.15
N ALA A 3 -2.30 12.34 -22.03
CA ALA A 3 -3.59 12.79 -21.52
C ALA A 3 -3.35 13.36 -20.11
N ALA A 4 -3.74 14.62 -19.91
CA ALA A 4 -3.81 15.20 -18.59
C ALA A 4 -4.79 14.35 -17.77
N ARG A 5 -4.28 13.57 -16.80
CA ARG A 5 -5.12 12.94 -15.77
C ARG A 5 -5.93 14.07 -15.14
N SER A 6 -7.26 13.95 -15.14
CA SER A 6 -8.15 14.87 -14.47
C SER A 6 -7.75 15.01 -12.99
N LEU A 7 -7.95 16.20 -12.42
CA LEU A 7 -7.72 16.51 -11.00
C LEU A 7 -8.70 15.79 -10.05
N GLU A 8 -9.20 14.61 -10.42
CA GLU A 8 -9.89 13.72 -9.48
C GLU A 8 -8.82 12.94 -8.74
N SER A 9 -8.68 13.25 -7.46
CA SER A 9 -7.74 12.61 -6.54
C SER A 9 -7.82 11.08 -6.61
N GLU A 10 -6.67 10.43 -6.84
CA GLU A 10 -6.55 9.03 -7.25
C GLU A 10 -6.76 8.05 -6.09
N GLN A 11 -7.32 6.87 -6.34
CA GLN A 11 -7.38 5.77 -5.36
C GLN A 11 -6.25 4.78 -5.67
N VAL A 12 -5.46 4.39 -4.65
CA VAL A 12 -4.23 3.63 -4.88
C VAL A 12 -4.16 2.33 -4.07
N VAL A 13 -3.83 1.23 -4.73
CA VAL A 13 -3.39 -0.01 -4.11
C VAL A 13 -1.86 -0.03 -4.09
N SER A 14 -1.29 0.08 -2.90
CA SER A 14 0.15 0.28 -2.69
C SER A 14 0.85 -1.03 -2.32
N TYR A 15 1.91 -1.35 -3.07
CA TYR A 15 2.73 -2.55 -2.93
C TYR A 15 4.22 -2.19 -2.83
N VAL A 16 5.01 -3.17 -2.41
CA VAL A 16 6.47 -3.12 -2.44
C VAL A 16 7.04 -4.45 -2.93
N VAL A 17 8.17 -4.39 -3.61
CA VAL A 17 9.06 -5.53 -3.88
C VAL A 17 10.46 -5.21 -3.38
N TYR A 18 11.10 -6.19 -2.75
CA TYR A 18 12.43 -6.04 -2.16
C TYR A 18 13.17 -7.39 -2.11
N GLY A 19 14.44 -7.36 -1.72
CA GLY A 19 15.34 -8.51 -1.77
C GLY A 19 15.93 -8.73 -3.15
N LYS A 20 16.71 -9.80 -3.31
CA LYS A 20 17.39 -10.12 -4.58
C LYS A 20 16.36 -10.42 -5.68
N PHE A 21 16.48 -9.74 -6.81
CA PHE A 21 15.67 -9.94 -8.00
C PHE A 21 16.18 -11.13 -8.83
N PRO A 22 15.29 -11.97 -9.42
CA PRO A 22 13.87 -12.10 -9.11
C PRO A 22 13.63 -12.98 -7.87
N ASN A 23 12.54 -12.73 -7.15
CA ASN A 23 12.06 -13.58 -6.04
C ASN A 23 10.52 -13.66 -6.04
N ALA A 24 9.95 -14.29 -5.01
CA ALA A 24 8.51 -14.52 -4.90
C ALA A 24 7.66 -13.23 -4.94
N TYR A 25 8.14 -12.12 -4.38
CA TYR A 25 7.42 -10.84 -4.39
C TYR A 25 7.26 -10.27 -5.80
N TYR A 26 8.30 -10.37 -6.63
CA TYR A 26 8.24 -9.93 -8.03
C TYR A 26 7.27 -10.79 -8.86
N LYS A 27 7.30 -12.11 -8.66
CA LYS A 27 6.37 -13.04 -9.32
C LYS A 27 4.92 -12.81 -8.89
N GLY A 28 4.68 -12.56 -7.60
CA GLY A 28 3.36 -12.23 -7.08
C GLY A 28 2.81 -10.95 -7.72
N LEU A 29 3.66 -9.93 -7.89
CA LEU A 29 3.27 -8.70 -8.57
C LEU A 29 2.86 -8.88 -10.03
N GLU A 30 3.55 -9.71 -10.80
CA GLU A 30 3.20 -9.95 -12.21
C GLU A 30 1.74 -10.40 -12.37
N LYS A 31 1.25 -11.22 -11.43
CA LYS A 31 -0.16 -11.62 -11.37
C LYS A 31 -1.06 -10.45 -10.93
N LEU A 32 -0.68 -9.75 -9.87
CA LEU A 32 -1.47 -8.66 -9.29
C LEU A 32 -1.71 -7.50 -10.27
N VAL A 33 -0.77 -7.21 -11.18
CA VAL A 33 -0.93 -6.18 -12.22
C VAL A 33 -2.22 -6.38 -13.03
N TYR A 34 -2.60 -7.62 -13.31
CA TYR A 34 -3.81 -7.95 -14.07
C TYR A 34 -5.05 -8.17 -13.18
N GLU A 35 -4.89 -8.35 -11.88
CA GLU A 35 -5.98 -8.57 -10.94
C GLU A 35 -6.51 -7.28 -10.31
N VAL A 36 -5.64 -6.33 -10.00
CA VAL A 36 -6.03 -5.02 -9.43
C VAL A 36 -7.13 -4.34 -10.24
N PRO A 37 -7.05 -4.17 -11.58
CA PRO A 37 -8.13 -3.49 -12.31
C PRO A 37 -9.45 -4.28 -12.34
N LYS A 38 -9.43 -5.59 -12.05
CA LYS A 38 -10.64 -6.43 -11.96
C LYS A 38 -11.32 -6.28 -10.61
N PHE A 39 -10.54 -6.28 -9.52
CA PHE A 39 -11.04 -6.20 -8.15
C PHE A 39 -11.28 -4.77 -7.66
N TYR A 40 -10.49 -3.81 -8.15
CA TYR A 40 -10.53 -2.40 -7.79
C TYR A 40 -10.61 -1.54 -9.06
N PRO A 41 -11.72 -1.60 -9.81
CA PRO A 41 -11.87 -0.82 -11.04
C PRO A 41 -11.74 0.69 -10.75
N GLY A 42 -10.94 1.38 -11.55
CA GLY A 42 -10.64 2.81 -11.38
C GLY A 42 -9.55 3.13 -10.35
N TRP A 43 -9.03 2.15 -9.62
CA TRP A 43 -7.87 2.34 -8.76
C TRP A 43 -6.59 2.12 -9.56
N SER A 44 -5.55 2.84 -9.18
CA SER A 44 -4.21 2.58 -9.66
C SER A 44 -3.44 1.68 -8.72
N MET A 45 -2.50 0.95 -9.29
CA MET A 45 -1.54 0.14 -8.58
C MET A 45 -0.23 0.93 -8.47
N ARG A 46 0.33 1.06 -7.26
CA ARG A 46 1.63 1.68 -7.06
C ARG A 46 2.62 0.71 -6.46
N VAL A 47 3.76 0.53 -7.11
CA VAL A 47 4.79 -0.43 -6.72
C VAL A 47 6.07 0.32 -6.34
N HIS A 48 6.54 0.09 -5.12
CA HIS A 48 7.78 0.66 -4.61
C HIS A 48 8.91 -0.35 -4.74
N LEU A 49 10.06 0.10 -5.23
CA LEU A 49 11.26 -0.72 -5.38
C LEU A 49 12.53 0.12 -5.33
N ASN A 50 13.67 -0.55 -5.24
CA ASN A 50 14.99 0.06 -5.35
C ASN A 50 15.67 -0.37 -6.67
N TRP A 51 16.01 0.58 -7.55
CA TRP A 51 16.58 0.32 -8.90
C TRP A 51 18.02 -0.21 -8.95
N THR A 52 18.64 -0.56 -7.82
CA THR A 52 20.05 -0.95 -7.77
C THR A 52 20.39 -2.30 -8.40
N GLN A 53 19.39 -3.05 -8.88
CA GLN A 53 19.57 -4.41 -9.38
C GLN A 53 19.48 -4.47 -10.91
N ASP A 54 20.38 -5.24 -11.53
CA ASP A 54 20.38 -5.49 -12.97
C ASP A 54 19.07 -6.16 -13.43
N ASN A 55 18.69 -5.94 -14.69
CA ASN A 55 17.46 -6.46 -15.34
C ASN A 55 16.13 -6.00 -14.71
N LEU A 56 16.15 -5.31 -13.57
CA LEU A 56 14.93 -4.84 -12.90
C LEU A 56 14.19 -3.78 -13.72
N ARG A 57 14.93 -2.94 -14.47
CA ARG A 57 14.36 -1.92 -15.36
C ARG A 57 13.55 -2.51 -16.50
N ASP A 58 14.07 -3.56 -17.13
CA ASP A 58 13.39 -4.23 -18.25
C ASP A 58 12.12 -4.92 -17.77
N TRP A 59 12.21 -5.64 -16.64
CA TRP A 59 11.03 -6.22 -15.97
C TRP A 59 9.97 -5.17 -15.64
N ALA A 60 10.39 -4.05 -15.06
CA ALA A 60 9.48 -2.98 -14.69
C ALA A 60 8.82 -2.30 -15.88
N CYS A 61 9.56 -2.02 -16.98
CA CYS A 61 8.93 -1.49 -18.19
C CYS A 61 8.01 -2.51 -18.84
N ALA A 62 8.38 -3.80 -18.91
CA ALA A 62 7.50 -4.82 -19.48
C ALA A 62 6.09 -4.83 -18.83
N LEU A 63 6.03 -4.51 -17.53
CA LEU A 63 4.78 -4.31 -16.80
C LEU A 63 4.20 -2.91 -17.04
N ALA A 64 4.87 -1.83 -16.63
CA ALA A 64 4.30 -0.48 -16.62
C ALA A 64 4.01 0.09 -18.01
N CYS A 65 4.86 -0.23 -19.00
CA CYS A 65 4.72 0.28 -20.37
C CYS A 65 3.43 -0.24 -21.06
N ASN A 66 2.85 -1.36 -20.58
CA ASN A 66 1.62 -1.95 -21.09
C ASN A 66 0.40 -1.76 -20.16
N ASN A 67 0.57 -1.18 -18.98
CA ASN A 67 -0.45 -1.11 -17.94
C ASN A 67 -0.53 0.32 -17.38
N SER A 68 -1.43 1.15 -17.93
CA SER A 68 -1.53 2.58 -17.56
C SER A 68 -2.04 2.87 -16.14
N HIS A 69 -2.58 1.85 -15.47
CA HIS A 69 -2.95 1.90 -14.05
C HIS A 69 -1.78 1.58 -13.12
N LEU A 70 -0.61 1.21 -13.63
CA LEU A 70 0.56 0.85 -12.83
C LEU A 70 1.58 2.00 -12.77
N ASP A 71 1.83 2.49 -11.57
CA ASP A 71 2.92 3.41 -11.25
C ASP A 71 4.07 2.65 -10.56
N ILE A 72 5.29 2.79 -11.06
CA ILE A 72 6.50 2.25 -10.40
C ILE A 72 7.32 3.39 -9.81
N CYS A 73 7.60 3.31 -8.51
CA CYS A 73 8.24 4.37 -7.74
C CYS A 73 9.61 3.94 -7.20
N ASP A 74 10.64 4.72 -7.54
CA ASP A 74 11.98 4.58 -6.98
C ASP A 74 12.03 5.11 -5.54
N VAL A 75 12.38 4.24 -4.60
CA VAL A 75 12.54 4.64 -3.19
C VAL A 75 13.77 5.51 -2.95
N GLN A 76 14.70 5.61 -3.89
CA GLN A 76 15.82 6.54 -3.79
C GLN A 76 15.42 7.99 -4.11
N ASN A 77 14.31 8.20 -4.83
CA ASN A 77 13.90 9.53 -5.29
C ASN A 77 12.37 9.69 -5.33
N LEU A 78 11.73 9.63 -4.16
CA LEU A 78 10.29 9.83 -4.05
C LEU A 78 9.94 11.33 -3.98
N PRO A 79 9.04 11.85 -4.84
CA PRO A 79 8.62 13.25 -4.80
C PRO A 79 8.08 13.67 -3.42
N GLY A 80 8.63 14.76 -2.88
CA GLY A 80 8.21 15.31 -1.57
C GLY A 80 8.57 14.45 -0.35
N ILE A 81 9.32 13.36 -0.53
CA ILE A 81 9.81 12.47 0.54
C ILE A 81 11.35 12.38 0.50
N GLY A 82 11.93 12.19 -0.68
CA GLY A 82 13.37 11.95 -0.87
C GLY A 82 13.74 10.47 -0.86
N ASN A 83 14.96 10.17 -0.43
CA ASN A 83 15.50 8.82 -0.38
C ASN A 83 15.07 8.09 0.91
N ILE A 84 14.38 6.97 0.76
CA ILE A 84 14.01 6.05 1.86
C ILE A 84 14.56 4.63 1.65
N SER A 85 15.52 4.41 0.74
CA SER A 85 16.13 3.09 0.49
C SER A 85 16.75 2.46 1.73
N GLU A 86 17.17 3.30 2.69
CA GLU A 86 17.72 2.88 3.97
C GLU A 86 16.66 2.64 5.06
N SER A 87 15.37 2.86 4.81
CA SER A 87 14.30 2.47 5.75
C SER A 87 14.05 0.97 5.70
N TYR A 88 13.19 0.46 6.57
CA TYR A 88 12.76 -0.93 6.46
C TYR A 88 11.94 -1.12 5.16
N ALA A 89 12.32 -2.07 4.29
CA ALA A 89 11.76 -2.16 2.94
C ALA A 89 10.23 -2.32 2.92
N VAL A 90 9.66 -3.06 3.87
CA VAL A 90 8.21 -3.25 4.00
C VAL A 90 7.45 -1.93 4.19
N THR A 91 8.09 -0.88 4.69
CA THR A 91 7.45 0.42 4.91
C THR A 91 7.47 1.32 3.67
N TRP A 92 8.21 0.99 2.61
CA TRP A 92 8.25 1.80 1.38
C TRP A 92 6.85 2.01 0.78
N ARG A 93 6.00 0.99 0.83
CA ARG A 93 4.58 1.06 0.41
C ARG A 93 3.71 1.98 1.28
N PHE A 94 4.21 2.49 2.41
CA PHE A 94 3.51 3.48 3.24
C PHE A 94 3.70 4.92 2.71
N SER A 95 4.54 5.13 1.69
CA SER A 95 4.80 6.44 1.07
C SER A 95 3.53 7.15 0.57
N VAL A 96 2.52 6.37 0.17
CA VAL A 96 1.20 6.85 -0.26
C VAL A 96 0.46 7.64 0.82
N MET A 97 0.78 7.40 2.11
CA MET A 97 0.25 8.21 3.21
C MET A 97 0.82 9.63 3.14
N GLY A 98 -0.03 10.64 3.02
CA GLY A 98 0.35 12.04 2.89
C GLY A 98 0.83 12.42 1.48
N ASP A 99 0.58 11.58 0.47
CA ASP A 99 0.68 11.95 -0.95
C ASP A 99 -0.51 12.85 -1.32
N PRO A 100 -0.28 14.11 -1.77
CA PRO A 100 -1.36 15.03 -2.12
C PRO A 100 -2.16 14.64 -3.38
N LEU A 101 -1.65 13.72 -4.21
CA LEU A 101 -2.33 13.27 -5.43
C LEU A 101 -3.25 12.07 -5.22
N VAL A 102 -3.13 11.42 -4.05
CA VAL A 102 -3.89 10.22 -3.71
C VAL A 102 -4.96 10.60 -2.70
N ASN A 103 -6.22 10.25 -2.95
CA ASN A 103 -7.35 10.49 -2.03
C ASN A 103 -7.38 9.43 -0.92
N ARG A 104 -7.48 8.17 -1.34
CA ARG A 104 -7.52 6.99 -0.50
C ARG A 104 -6.49 6.01 -1.00
N TYR A 105 -5.99 5.21 -0.08
CA TYR A 105 -5.09 4.13 -0.42
C TYR A 105 -5.37 2.91 0.43
N ILE A 106 -5.04 1.75 -0.11
CA ILE A 106 -4.88 0.51 0.64
C ILE A 106 -3.45 0.01 0.46
N VAL A 107 -2.92 -0.65 1.47
CA VAL A 107 -1.57 -1.19 1.49
C VAL A 107 -1.65 -2.70 1.55
N ARG A 108 -0.94 -3.35 0.62
CA ARG A 108 -1.00 -4.80 0.41
C ARG A 108 0.39 -5.42 0.32
N ASP A 109 0.49 -6.65 0.79
CA ASP A 109 1.64 -7.51 0.52
C ASP A 109 1.53 -8.06 -0.91
N SER A 110 2.67 -8.21 -1.60
CA SER A 110 2.73 -8.69 -2.99
C SER A 110 2.68 -10.22 -3.11
N ASP A 111 2.81 -10.94 -1.99
CA ASP A 111 2.64 -12.38 -1.85
C ASP A 111 1.23 -12.78 -1.35
N ALA A 112 0.34 -11.82 -1.14
CA ALA A 112 -1.05 -12.04 -0.78
C ALA A 112 -1.96 -11.91 -2.03
N PRO A 113 -2.68 -12.99 -2.42
CA PRO A 113 -3.68 -12.91 -3.47
C PRO A 113 -4.77 -11.89 -3.14
N LEU A 114 -5.42 -11.33 -4.17
CA LEU A 114 -6.67 -10.59 -3.98
C LEU A 114 -7.85 -11.57 -3.98
N ILE A 115 -8.70 -11.49 -2.96
CA ILE A 115 -9.94 -12.27 -2.88
C ILE A 115 -11.14 -11.36 -2.66
N GLN A 116 -12.32 -11.83 -3.09
CA GLN A 116 -13.56 -11.04 -3.02
C GLN A 116 -13.86 -10.54 -1.59
N ARG A 117 -13.59 -11.36 -0.57
CA ARG A 117 -13.77 -10.98 0.85
C ARG A 117 -13.04 -9.69 1.23
N GLU A 118 -11.83 -9.49 0.70
CA GLU A 118 -11.04 -8.29 0.99
C GLU A 118 -11.62 -7.07 0.29
N VAL A 119 -12.10 -7.25 -0.95
CA VAL A 119 -12.79 -6.19 -1.70
C VAL A 119 -14.07 -5.77 -1.01
N ASP A 120 -14.84 -6.73 -0.50
CA ASP A 120 -16.07 -6.44 0.24
C ASP A 120 -15.78 -5.64 1.52
N ALA A 121 -14.71 -5.99 2.26
CA ALA A 121 -14.27 -5.26 3.44
C ALA A 121 -13.78 -3.83 3.12
N VAL A 122 -13.07 -3.64 2.00
CA VAL A 122 -12.65 -2.31 1.52
C VAL A 122 -13.87 -1.48 1.11
N ASN A 123 -14.85 -2.08 0.41
CA ASN A 123 -16.07 -1.40 0.00
C ASN A 123 -16.94 -1.01 1.20
N GLU A 124 -17.07 -1.89 2.21
CA GLU A 124 -17.76 -1.59 3.46
C GLU A 124 -17.08 -0.38 4.14
N TRP A 125 -15.76 -0.40 4.28
CA TRP A 125 -15.01 0.72 4.85
C TRP A 125 -15.27 2.04 4.12
N ILE A 126 -15.23 2.03 2.79
CA ILE A 126 -15.51 3.22 1.98
C ILE A 126 -16.94 3.71 2.23
N SER A 127 -17.91 2.81 2.31
CA SER A 127 -19.32 3.13 2.56
C SER A 127 -19.56 3.74 3.95
N LEU A 128 -18.77 3.34 4.95
CA LEU A 128 -18.84 3.89 6.31
C LEU A 128 -18.32 5.34 6.39
N GLY A 129 -17.61 5.81 5.36
CA GLY A 129 -17.08 7.18 5.31
C GLY A 129 -15.96 7.45 6.31
N THR A 130 -15.36 6.41 6.88
CA THR A 130 -14.30 6.54 7.89
C THR A 130 -12.93 6.58 7.22
N CYS A 131 -11.91 7.12 7.90
CA CYS A 131 -10.61 7.38 7.25
C CYS A 131 -9.66 6.18 7.26
N PHE A 132 -9.65 5.37 8.32
CA PHE A 132 -8.68 4.28 8.46
C PHE A 132 -9.37 2.94 8.56
N HIS A 133 -8.75 1.96 7.91
CA HIS A 133 -9.23 0.60 7.79
C HIS A 133 -8.10 -0.38 8.10
N THR A 134 -8.47 -1.52 8.70
CA THR A 134 -7.59 -2.67 8.88
C THR A 134 -8.44 -3.92 8.72
N MET A 135 -7.87 -4.95 8.09
CA MET A 135 -8.47 -6.29 8.04
C MET A 135 -7.71 -7.23 8.97
N ARG A 136 -8.43 -8.17 9.56
CA ARG A 136 -7.88 -9.35 10.25
C ARG A 136 -8.73 -10.54 9.84
N ASP A 137 -8.14 -11.39 9.04
CA ASP A 137 -8.89 -12.36 8.24
C ASP A 137 -8.45 -13.81 8.50
N HIS A 138 -7.55 -14.00 9.48
CA HIS A 138 -7.05 -15.28 9.97
C HIS A 138 -6.72 -15.22 11.47
N THR A 139 -6.86 -16.34 12.18
CA THR A 139 -6.66 -16.43 13.64
C THR A 139 -5.23 -16.16 14.09
N ALA A 140 -4.25 -16.41 13.22
CA ALA A 140 -2.83 -16.11 13.45
C ALA A 140 -2.50 -14.60 13.35
N HIS A 141 -3.44 -13.74 12.94
CA HIS A 141 -3.23 -12.30 12.82
C HIS A 141 -3.42 -11.60 14.17
N HIS A 142 -2.40 -11.72 15.03
CA HIS A 142 -2.41 -11.16 16.39
C HIS A 142 -2.01 -9.69 16.45
N HIS A 143 -1.45 -9.12 15.37
CA HIS A 143 -1.12 -7.70 15.34
C HIS A 143 -2.37 -6.83 15.27
N LEU A 144 -2.35 -5.73 16.01
CA LEU A 144 -3.46 -4.79 16.09
C LEU A 144 -3.83 -4.17 14.73
N VAL A 145 -2.81 -3.94 13.91
CA VAL A 145 -2.89 -3.50 12.50
C VAL A 145 -1.81 -4.24 11.72
N LEU A 146 -2.21 -4.99 10.69
CA LEU A 146 -1.29 -5.70 9.80
C LEU A 146 -0.71 -4.74 8.76
N ALA A 147 0.60 -4.80 8.52
CA ALA A 147 1.29 -3.89 7.62
C ALA A 147 0.91 -4.07 6.14
N GLY A 148 0.33 -5.22 5.78
CA GLY A 148 -0.15 -5.52 4.42
C GLY A 148 -1.68 -5.60 4.30
N MET A 149 -2.43 -5.16 5.31
CA MET A 149 -3.90 -5.20 5.28
C MET A 149 -4.53 -3.99 5.97
N TRP A 150 -4.15 -2.80 5.51
CA TRP A 150 -4.70 -1.56 6.05
C TRP A 150 -4.88 -0.49 4.97
N GLY A 151 -5.73 0.49 5.25
CA GLY A 151 -6.02 1.60 4.34
C GLY A 151 -6.18 2.92 5.08
N GLY A 152 -6.10 4.00 4.32
CA GLY A 152 -6.15 5.37 4.83
C GLY A 152 -6.70 6.36 3.82
N CYS A 153 -7.02 7.56 4.30
CA CYS A 153 -7.38 8.70 3.45
C CYS A 153 -6.42 9.87 3.68
N ASN A 154 -5.94 10.47 2.59
CA ASN A 154 -5.01 11.60 2.63
C ASN A 154 -5.68 12.94 2.88
N TYR A 155 -6.99 13.05 2.62
CA TYR A 155 -7.78 14.23 2.98
C TYR A 155 -7.97 14.36 4.50
N TRP A 156 -7.78 13.29 5.27
CA TRP A 156 -7.82 13.35 6.72
C TRP A 156 -6.51 13.93 7.26
N GLN A 157 -6.60 15.09 7.91
CA GLN A 157 -5.48 15.77 8.57
C GLN A 157 -4.15 15.68 7.77
N PRO A 158 -4.05 16.29 6.57
CA PRO A 158 -2.94 16.05 5.64
C PRO A 158 -1.54 16.24 6.25
N SER A 159 -1.35 17.28 7.08
CA SER A 159 -0.10 17.53 7.79
C SER A 159 0.24 16.43 8.81
N LYS A 160 -0.77 15.82 9.43
CA LYS A 160 -0.58 14.71 10.37
C LYS A 160 -0.23 13.42 9.64
N ASN A 161 -0.86 13.13 8.50
CA ASN A 161 -0.48 11.99 7.65
C ASN A 161 0.98 12.05 7.25
N LYS A 162 1.48 13.20 6.80
CA LYS A 162 2.90 13.39 6.49
C LYS A 162 3.81 13.10 7.69
N LYS A 163 3.46 13.62 8.88
CA LYS A 163 4.21 13.37 10.12
C LYS A 163 4.21 11.88 10.51
N ILE A 164 3.05 11.22 10.45
CA ILE A 164 2.93 9.79 10.76
C ILE A 164 3.80 8.99 9.79
N ARG A 165 3.67 9.21 8.48
CA ARG A 165 4.49 8.56 7.45
C ARG A 165 5.98 8.68 7.77
N THR A 166 6.48 9.89 8.03
CA THR A 166 7.90 10.09 8.35
C THR A 166 8.34 9.27 9.55
N THR A 167 7.51 9.17 10.61
CA THR A 167 7.84 8.32 11.77
C THR A 167 7.81 6.82 11.46
N LEU A 168 6.97 6.38 10.52
CA LEU A 168 6.92 4.97 10.12
C LEU A 168 8.18 4.54 9.36
N PHE A 169 8.81 5.44 8.60
CA PHE A 169 10.11 5.15 7.96
C PHE A 169 11.26 5.00 8.97
N GLN A 170 11.09 5.51 10.18
CA GLN A 170 12.06 5.43 11.28
C GLN A 170 11.79 4.24 12.20
N SER A 171 10.81 3.38 11.89
CA SER A 171 10.51 2.20 12.71
C SER A 171 11.69 1.24 12.75
N GLN A 172 11.78 0.46 13.84
CA GLN A 172 12.80 -0.57 13.97
C GLN A 172 12.73 -1.56 12.80
N LYS A 173 13.90 -1.91 12.23
CA LYS A 173 14.04 -2.90 11.16
C LYS A 173 13.99 -4.34 11.72
N ILE A 174 12.96 -4.63 12.52
CA ILE A 174 12.71 -5.95 13.10
C ILE A 174 11.32 -6.40 12.66
N TYR A 175 11.12 -7.70 12.52
CA TYR A 175 9.81 -8.26 12.17
C TYR A 175 8.73 -7.80 13.17
N GLY A 176 7.65 -7.20 12.66
CA GLY A 176 6.55 -6.68 13.46
C GLY A 176 6.78 -5.29 14.05
N GLY A 177 7.99 -4.73 13.94
CA GLY A 177 8.30 -3.37 14.42
C GLY A 177 7.47 -2.30 13.69
N GLU A 178 7.30 -2.48 12.39
CA GLU A 178 6.46 -1.65 11.52
C GLU A 178 4.97 -1.74 11.87
N GLN A 179 4.47 -2.95 12.19
CA GLN A 179 3.07 -3.18 12.57
C GLN A 179 2.74 -2.52 13.91
N ASN A 180 3.64 -2.66 14.88
CA ASN A 180 3.50 -2.02 16.18
C ASN A 180 3.56 -0.49 16.05
N ALA A 181 4.52 0.03 15.29
CA ALA A 181 4.62 1.47 15.00
C ALA A 181 3.35 2.00 14.32
N LEU A 182 2.85 1.30 13.30
CA LEU A 182 1.61 1.63 12.61
C LEU A 182 0.43 1.66 13.59
N ALA A 183 0.21 0.58 14.35
CA ALA A 183 -0.86 0.49 15.33
C ALA A 183 -0.83 1.64 16.34
N MET A 184 0.35 1.98 16.89
CA MET A 184 0.50 3.11 17.83
C MET A 184 0.09 4.46 17.24
N LYS A 185 0.20 4.64 15.92
CA LYS A 185 -0.08 5.92 15.26
C LYS A 185 -1.52 6.06 14.78
N ILE A 186 -2.13 4.99 14.26
CA ILE A 186 -3.41 5.08 13.56
C ILE A 186 -4.56 4.30 14.20
N ARG A 187 -4.29 3.37 15.12
CA ARG A 187 -5.35 2.52 15.71
C ARG A 187 -6.46 3.33 16.39
N ALA A 188 -6.11 4.40 17.09
CA ALA A 188 -7.09 5.27 17.76
C ALA A 188 -8.05 5.97 16.79
N PHE A 189 -7.76 5.96 15.48
CA PHE A 189 -8.58 6.58 14.43
C PHE A 189 -9.24 5.55 13.51
N MET A 190 -9.06 4.26 13.78
CA MET A 190 -9.71 3.19 13.02
C MET A 190 -11.09 2.90 13.57
N THR A 191 -12.08 2.84 12.69
CA THR A 191 -13.38 2.27 13.02
C THR A 191 -13.30 0.77 12.82
N GLN A 192 -13.06 0.03 13.89
CA GLN A 192 -13.21 -1.43 13.87
C GLN A 192 -14.70 -1.75 13.90
N ASN A 193 -15.23 -2.18 12.76
CA ASN A 193 -16.51 -2.89 12.74
C ASN A 193 -16.20 -4.37 13.01
N ASP A 194 -15.81 -4.69 14.25
CA ASP A 194 -15.59 -6.09 14.69
C ASP A 194 -16.92 -6.88 14.77
N ARG A 195 -17.99 -6.41 14.11
CA ARG A 195 -19.32 -7.03 14.12
C ARG A 195 -19.35 -8.40 13.45
N ASN A 196 -18.33 -8.71 12.65
CA ASN A 196 -18.11 -10.07 12.17
C ASN A 196 -17.07 -10.73 13.05
N SER A 197 -17.46 -11.06 14.28
CA SER A 197 -16.91 -12.25 14.90
C SER A 197 -17.11 -13.36 13.87
N CYS A 198 -16.01 -13.85 13.31
CA CYS A 198 -16.02 -15.10 12.56
C CYS A 198 -16.52 -16.16 13.55
N SER A 199 -17.83 -16.37 13.55
CA SER A 199 -18.45 -17.53 14.17
C SER A 199 -18.02 -18.68 13.29
N GLN A 200 -17.20 -19.53 13.93
CA GLN A 200 -16.67 -20.83 13.54
C GLN A 200 -17.22 -21.47 12.27
#